data_AF-A0A2N6NBS4-F1
#
_entry.id   AF-A0A2N6NBS4-F1
#
_cell.length_a   1.000
_cell.length_b   1.000
_cell.length_c   1.000
_cell.angle_alpha   90.00
_cell.angle_beta   90.00
_cell.angle_gamma   90.00
#
_symmetry.space_group_name_H-M   'P 1'
#
loop_
_entity.id
_entity.type
_entity.pdbx_description
1 polymer ?
#
loop_
_entity_poly.entity_id
_entity_poly.type
_entity_poly.pdbx_seq_one_letter_code
_entity_poly.pdbx_strand_id
1 'polypeptide(L)'
;MCGASLVSKPTPVLTSTPALDNNRTDSPGPMLENHYPNGPINLEAPEGVKISFRGGGEKIFYERLKGSMTQRKWLLQNAPPPPKGRPRDGSISGAEADTSHSERRTKTAGIAGLEQLGLSRHKNNELLIGSAFEDLEALMASAKEVVALAERFSMQKGSGNGSFSAEENAILAESASQLGLVTTKDMVGSSGGSESLYLSELARNLAEFLTDDTRSVLKKAGGILTLVDLWAMFNRARGGVELVSPLDFEKAARLWESLKLPVRLRTFRSGVMVVQGRDRTDETTIKALLTWLQDLHEFPPERDVAWDWRAFGRGVTAQEAAERFGWSLGVAEEELLMAEEHGALCREEGLEGLKFWKNYIGSEPLDEEEAEDPIIAKLRSAALI
;
A
#
# COMPACT_ATOMS: atom_id res chain seq x y z
N MET A 1 10.40 50.67 -4.58
CA MET A 1 11.40 51.05 -3.55
C MET A 1 10.69 51.81 -2.44
N CYS A 2 10.82 51.30 -1.20
CA CYS A 2 10.88 51.93 0.13
C CYS A 2 9.86 52.98 0.65
N GLY A 3 9.32 52.68 1.85
CA GLY A 3 8.73 53.59 2.86
C GLY A 3 7.50 52.96 3.53
N ALA A 4 7.35 52.73 4.85
CA ALA A 4 8.10 53.14 6.03
C ALA A 4 7.81 52.24 7.28
N SER A 5 8.73 52.37 8.25
CA SER A 5 8.87 52.00 9.68
C SER A 5 7.81 51.24 10.50
N LEU A 6 8.33 50.37 11.39
CA LEU A 6 7.72 50.02 12.68
C LEU A 6 8.72 50.13 13.85
N VAL A 7 8.21 50.71 14.94
CA VAL A 7 8.88 51.12 16.17
C VAL A 7 9.02 49.95 17.14
N SER A 8 10.20 49.76 17.74
CA SER A 8 10.40 48.93 18.93
C SER A 8 10.63 49.80 20.16
N LYS A 9 9.96 49.48 21.27
CA LYS A 9 10.20 50.03 22.60
C LYS A 9 10.50 48.90 23.60
N PRO A 10 11.21 49.21 24.71
CA PRO A 10 12.22 48.34 25.29
C PRO A 10 11.74 47.61 26.55
N THR A 11 12.42 46.52 26.90
CA THR A 11 12.34 45.88 28.22
C THR A 11 13.59 46.18 29.05
N PRO A 12 13.47 46.32 30.38
CA PRO A 12 14.43 47.02 31.22
C PRO A 12 15.61 46.15 31.67
N VAL A 13 16.72 46.84 31.91
CA VAL A 13 17.95 46.35 32.51
C VAL A 13 17.76 46.22 34.02
N LEU A 14 18.13 45.07 34.59
CA LEU A 14 18.48 44.93 36.02
C LEU A 14 19.95 44.51 36.13
N THR A 15 20.77 45.52 36.40
CA THR A 15 21.95 45.57 37.30
C THR A 15 22.89 44.37 37.40
N SER A 16 24.14 44.65 37.02
CA SER A 16 25.37 43.89 37.28
C SER A 16 25.79 43.86 38.76
N THR A 17 26.24 42.70 39.24
CA THR A 17 27.20 42.53 40.36
C THR A 17 28.23 41.43 40.00
N PRO A 18 29.46 41.45 40.58
CA PRO A 18 30.67 40.99 39.93
C PRO A 18 30.98 39.49 40.13
N ALA A 19 31.97 39.03 39.36
CA ALA A 19 32.49 37.68 39.30
C ALA A 19 32.89 37.08 40.67
N LEU A 20 32.44 35.84 40.89
CA LEU A 20 33.06 34.86 41.78
C LEU A 20 32.94 33.49 41.12
N ASP A 21 34.03 32.74 41.15
CA ASP A 21 34.22 31.41 40.59
C ASP A 21 33.08 30.43 40.87
N ASN A 22 32.69 29.66 39.84
CA ASN A 22 32.59 28.21 39.94
C ASN A 22 32.23 27.59 38.58
N ASN A 23 33.05 26.63 38.17
CA ASN A 23 32.70 25.57 37.21
C ASN A 23 31.30 25.02 37.52
N ARG A 24 30.29 25.42 36.74
CA ARG A 24 28.99 24.75 36.72
C ARG A 24 28.93 23.84 35.50
N THR A 25 29.01 22.53 35.74
CA THR A 25 28.87 21.45 34.75
C THR A 25 27.42 21.04 34.47
N ASP A 26 26.44 21.67 35.12
CA ASP A 26 25.04 21.24 35.01
C ASP A 26 24.26 22.03 33.96
N SER A 27 23.52 21.30 33.11
CA SER A 27 22.52 21.88 32.22
C SER A 27 21.25 22.20 33.02
N PRO A 28 20.58 23.34 32.82
CA PRO A 28 19.37 23.66 33.57
C PRO A 28 18.28 22.63 33.23
N GLY A 29 17.93 21.79 34.20
CA GLY A 29 16.75 20.92 34.13
C GLY A 29 15.47 21.76 34.22
N PRO A 30 14.32 21.24 33.77
CA PRO A 30 13.04 21.91 33.97
C PRO A 30 12.76 22.00 35.47
N MET A 31 12.61 23.21 36.01
CA MET A 31 12.02 23.38 37.33
C MET A 31 10.52 23.12 37.20
N LEU A 32 10.03 22.07 37.85
CA LEU A 32 8.60 21.89 38.06
C LEU A 32 8.17 22.94 39.08
N GLU A 33 7.44 23.95 38.62
CA GLU A 33 6.78 24.92 39.48
C GLU A 33 5.62 24.20 40.18
N ASN A 34 5.92 23.66 41.37
CA ASN A 34 4.99 22.88 42.17
C ASN A 34 3.99 23.83 42.85
N HIS A 35 3.07 24.41 42.09
CA HIS A 35 1.85 24.99 42.64
C HIS A 35 0.84 23.86 42.84
N TYR A 36 0.67 23.42 44.09
CA TYR A 36 -0.59 23.06 44.77
C TYR A 36 -0.24 22.23 46.03
N PRO A 37 -0.45 22.76 47.26
CA PRO A 37 -0.35 21.97 48.47
C PRO A 37 -1.71 21.32 48.75
N ASN A 38 -1.81 20.00 48.52
CA ASN A 38 -2.73 19.02 49.13
C ASN A 38 -3.32 18.03 48.10
N GLY A 39 -2.74 16.83 48.02
CA GLY A 39 -3.32 15.67 47.35
C GLY A 39 -2.47 14.41 47.61
N PRO A 40 -3.07 13.23 47.85
CA PRO A 40 -2.34 12.07 48.33
C PRO A 40 -1.52 11.41 47.22
N ILE A 41 -0.40 10.85 47.66
CA ILE A 41 0.60 10.06 46.94
C ILE A 41 -0.07 9.01 46.02
N ASN A 42 0.08 9.12 44.68
CA ASN A 42 0.37 7.99 43.77
C ASN A 42 0.45 8.37 42.27
N LEU A 43 1.60 8.00 41.67
CA LEU A 43 1.76 7.38 40.34
C LEU A 43 1.35 8.14 39.06
N GLU A 44 1.91 9.32 38.80
CA GLU A 44 1.99 9.84 37.42
C GLU A 44 3.33 9.43 36.79
N ALA A 45 3.27 8.53 35.80
CA ALA A 45 4.40 8.31 34.90
C ALA A 45 4.74 9.65 34.23
N PRO A 46 6.01 10.06 34.15
CA PRO A 46 6.36 11.36 33.58
C PRO A 46 5.82 11.46 32.15
N GLU A 47 4.99 12.47 31.89
CA GLU A 47 4.22 12.69 30.65
C GLU A 47 5.10 13.02 29.42
N GLY A 48 6.42 12.87 29.54
CA GLY A 48 7.36 13.02 28.45
C GLY A 48 8.80 12.86 28.90
N VAL A 49 9.64 12.39 27.98
CA VAL A 49 11.10 12.32 28.16
C VAL A 49 11.73 13.38 27.28
N LYS A 50 12.40 14.37 27.87
CA LYS A 50 13.18 15.38 27.14
C LYS A 50 14.60 14.86 26.89
N ILE A 51 14.98 14.76 25.63
CA ILE A 51 16.33 14.34 25.21
C ILE A 51 17.06 15.56 24.63
N SER A 52 18.22 15.90 25.18
CA SER A 52 19.05 17.02 24.73
C SER A 52 20.40 16.54 24.19
N PHE A 53 20.83 17.08 23.05
CA PHE A 53 22.09 16.72 22.39
C PHE A 53 23.13 17.81 22.60
N ARG A 54 24.34 17.42 23.01
CA ARG A 54 25.52 18.30 23.03
C ARG A 54 26.44 17.87 21.89
N GLY A 55 26.76 18.78 20.97
CA GLY A 55 27.62 18.49 19.81
C GLY A 55 26.91 17.97 18.56
N GLY A 56 25.60 18.24 18.43
CA GLY A 56 24.80 17.85 17.26
C GLY A 56 24.40 16.37 17.22
N GLY A 57 23.70 15.98 16.17
CA GLY A 57 23.18 14.62 15.99
C GLY A 57 21.67 14.48 16.26
N GLU A 58 20.99 15.57 16.62
CA GLU A 58 19.54 15.53 16.88
C GLU A 58 18.73 15.11 15.65
N LYS A 59 19.16 15.53 14.44
CA LYS A 59 18.48 15.17 13.19
C LYS A 59 18.53 13.68 12.89
N ILE A 60 19.72 13.08 13.02
CA ILE A 60 19.93 11.65 12.78
C ILE A 60 19.18 10.82 13.83
N PHE A 61 19.21 11.26 15.10
CA PHE A 61 18.45 10.61 16.15
C PHE A 61 16.94 10.70 15.88
N TYR A 62 16.43 11.89 15.53
CA TYR A 62 15.03 12.11 15.25
C TYR A 62 14.52 11.26 14.07
N GLU A 63 15.30 11.18 12.99
CA GLU A 63 14.98 10.33 11.83
C GLU A 63 14.89 8.85 12.22
N ARG A 64 15.88 8.35 12.98
CA ARG A 64 15.88 6.95 13.47
C ARG A 64 14.77 6.67 14.48
N LEU A 65 14.48 7.63 15.37
CA LEU A 65 13.39 7.52 16.33
C LEU A 65 12.05 7.46 15.60
N LYS A 66 11.82 8.33 14.61
CA LYS A 66 10.62 8.32 13.77
C LYS A 66 10.48 6.98 13.04
N GLY A 67 11.56 6.47 12.45
CA GLY A 67 11.57 5.16 11.81
C GLY A 67 11.23 4.02 12.79
N SER A 68 11.82 4.05 13.98
CA SER A 68 11.55 3.06 15.03
C SER A 68 10.11 3.14 15.52
N MET A 69 9.58 4.34 15.74
CA MET A 69 8.19 4.58 16.18
C MET A 69 7.16 4.13 15.15
N THR A 70 7.51 4.19 13.86
CA THR A 70 6.69 3.65 12.77
C THR A 70 6.74 2.13 12.74
N GLN A 71 7.94 1.55 12.94
CA GLN A 71 8.15 0.11 12.92
C GLN A 71 7.59 -0.61 14.16
N ARG A 72 7.46 0.09 15.30
CA ARG A 72 6.93 -0.43 16.58
C ARG A 72 7.51 -1.77 17.03
N LYS A 73 8.78 -2.03 16.70
CA LYS A 73 9.44 -3.33 16.93
C LYS A 73 9.45 -3.77 18.40
N TRP A 74 9.39 -2.84 19.34
CA TRP A 74 9.31 -3.15 20.77
C TRP A 74 7.98 -3.78 21.20
N LEU A 75 6.96 -3.77 20.34
CA LEU A 75 5.68 -4.48 20.55
C LEU A 75 5.73 -5.93 20.06
N LEU A 76 6.76 -6.33 19.30
CA LEU A 76 6.94 -7.71 18.87
C LEU A 76 7.46 -8.52 20.08
N GLN A 77 6.65 -9.45 20.59
CA GLN A 77 6.96 -10.27 21.77
C GLN A 77 8.24 -11.12 21.61
N ASN A 78 8.74 -11.29 20.38
CA ASN A 78 9.97 -12.03 20.04
C ASN A 78 10.99 -11.15 19.28
N ALA A 79 11.16 -9.89 19.68
CA ALA A 79 12.17 -9.04 19.07
C ALA A 79 13.59 -9.56 19.41
N PRO A 80 14.48 -9.75 18.40
CA PRO A 80 15.87 -10.09 18.66
C PRO A 80 16.53 -9.06 19.58
N PRO A 81 17.44 -9.46 20.49
CA PRO A 81 18.11 -8.52 21.38
C PRO A 81 18.82 -7.43 20.57
N PRO A 82 18.83 -6.17 21.05
CA PRO A 82 19.46 -5.08 20.34
C PRO A 82 20.94 -5.42 20.06
N PRO A 83 21.46 -5.15 18.85
CA PRO A 83 22.84 -5.43 18.54
C PRO A 83 23.74 -4.68 19.54
N LYS A 84 24.58 -5.42 20.26
CA LYS A 84 25.56 -4.83 21.19
C LYS A 84 26.38 -3.81 20.41
N GLY A 85 26.24 -2.53 20.81
CA GLY A 85 26.86 -1.41 20.12
C GLY A 85 28.36 -1.62 19.95
N ARG A 86 28.87 -1.36 18.73
CA ARG A 86 30.31 -1.35 18.44
C ARG A 86 31.02 -0.39 19.41
N PRO A 87 32.24 -0.71 19.89
CA PRO A 87 33.11 0.29 20.48
C PRO A 87 33.35 1.40 19.46
N ARG A 88 33.02 2.63 19.84
CA ARG A 88 33.17 3.84 19.04
C ARG A 88 34.66 4.13 18.88
N ASP A 89 35.16 4.06 17.66
CA ASP A 89 36.53 4.44 17.32
C ASP A 89 36.71 5.95 17.60
N GLY A 90 37.78 6.28 18.30
CA GLY A 90 38.03 7.60 18.87
C GLY A 90 38.36 8.67 17.83
N SER A 91 37.83 9.86 18.08
CA SER A 91 37.97 11.10 17.31
C SER A 91 39.41 11.53 17.04
N ILE A 92 39.61 12.11 15.85
CA ILE A 92 40.74 12.96 15.49
C ILE A 92 40.49 14.35 16.08
N SER A 93 41.35 14.82 17.00
CA SER A 93 41.72 16.25 17.17
C SER A 93 42.66 16.45 18.37
N GLY A 94 43.87 17.00 18.09
CA GLY A 94 44.56 17.98 18.94
C GLY A 94 45.32 17.52 20.20
N ALA A 95 46.63 17.83 20.22
CA ALA A 95 47.59 17.82 21.34
C ALA A 95 47.02 18.32 22.69
N GLU A 96 47.40 17.82 23.87
CA GLU A 96 48.73 17.84 24.52
C GLU A 96 48.89 16.74 25.61
N ALA A 97 50.10 16.62 26.16
CA ALA A 97 50.64 15.56 27.02
C ALA A 97 49.95 15.35 28.38
N ASP A 98 49.84 14.08 28.82
CA ASP A 98 50.46 13.63 30.08
C ASP A 98 50.58 12.08 30.11
N THR A 99 51.42 11.63 31.01
CA THR A 99 52.22 10.41 31.01
C THR A 99 51.57 9.20 31.69
N SER A 100 52.03 8.00 31.28
CA SER A 100 52.08 6.75 32.07
C SER A 100 50.90 5.74 32.05
N HIS A 101 50.73 5.02 30.94
CA HIS A 101 50.83 3.54 30.95
C HIS A 101 50.84 3.00 29.51
N SER A 102 52.01 2.49 29.12
CA SER A 102 52.33 2.01 27.78
C SER A 102 51.88 0.55 27.61
N GLU A 103 50.64 0.32 27.19
CA GLU A 103 50.37 -0.77 26.24
C GLU A 103 50.40 -0.18 24.85
N ARG A 104 51.56 -0.29 24.19
CA ARG A 104 51.77 0.11 22.80
C ARG A 104 50.88 -0.74 21.92
N ARG A 105 49.65 -0.31 21.65
CA ARG A 105 48.97 -0.66 20.40
C ARG A 105 49.78 0.00 19.28
N THR A 106 50.72 -0.76 18.73
CA THR A 106 51.39 -0.38 17.49
C THR A 106 50.30 -0.19 16.45
N LYS A 107 50.06 1.06 16.05
CA LYS A 107 49.27 1.37 14.86
C LYS A 107 50.07 0.85 13.67
N THR A 108 49.86 -0.42 13.32
CA THR A 108 50.46 -1.05 12.14
C THR A 108 49.78 -0.47 10.91
N ALA A 109 50.17 0.73 10.51
CA ALA A 109 49.79 1.32 9.24
C ALA A 109 50.62 0.64 8.14
N GLY A 110 49.97 -0.19 7.32
CA GLY A 110 50.59 -0.95 6.24
C GLY A 110 49.67 -2.07 5.74
N ILE A 111 50.03 -2.70 4.63
CA ILE A 111 49.26 -3.77 3.96
C ILE A 111 48.91 -4.91 4.93
N ALA A 112 49.82 -5.24 5.85
CA ALA A 112 49.62 -6.21 6.92
C ALA A 112 48.54 -5.80 7.95
N GLY A 113 48.36 -4.50 8.21
CA GLY A 113 47.27 -4.01 9.05
C GLY A 113 45.91 -4.10 8.36
N LEU A 114 45.89 -3.90 7.03
CA LEU A 114 44.69 -4.12 6.21
C LEU A 114 44.32 -5.61 6.13
N GLU A 115 45.32 -6.49 6.03
CA GLU A 115 45.15 -7.95 6.07
C GLU A 115 44.59 -8.42 7.42
N GLN A 116 45.12 -7.91 8.54
CA GLN A 116 44.60 -8.21 9.87
C GLN A 116 43.18 -7.65 10.08
N LEU A 117 42.88 -6.47 9.51
CA LEU A 117 41.52 -5.92 9.49
C LEU A 117 40.58 -6.80 8.65
N GLY A 118 41.04 -7.31 7.50
CA GLY A 118 40.30 -8.25 6.66
C GLY A 118 40.00 -9.56 7.39
N LEU A 119 41.01 -10.17 7.99
CA LEU A 119 40.89 -11.41 8.76
C LEU A 119 39.98 -11.26 9.98
N SER A 120 40.10 -10.15 10.72
CA SER A 120 39.20 -9.87 11.86
C SER A 120 37.76 -9.64 11.42
N ARG A 121 37.54 -9.00 10.26
CA ARG A 121 36.20 -8.84 9.68
C ARG A 121 35.61 -10.17 9.23
N HIS A 122 36.41 -11.04 8.60
CA HIS A 122 36.00 -12.41 8.25
C HIS A 122 35.62 -13.22 9.48
N LYS A 123 36.47 -13.21 10.52
CA LYS A 123 36.20 -13.93 11.78
C LYS A 123 34.96 -13.39 12.50
N ASN A 124 34.74 -12.08 12.51
CA ASN A 124 33.54 -11.50 13.10
C ASN A 124 32.27 -11.84 12.29
N ASN A 125 32.37 -11.92 10.96
CA ASN A 125 31.27 -12.34 10.11
C ASN A 125 30.96 -13.84 10.30
N GLU A 126 31.99 -14.67 10.43
CA GLU A 126 31.86 -16.10 10.72
C GLU A 126 31.16 -16.35 12.06
N LEU A 127 31.52 -15.62 13.12
CA LEU A 127 30.86 -15.72 14.42
C LEU A 127 29.40 -15.23 14.38
N LEU A 128 29.13 -14.15 13.64
CA LEU A 128 27.77 -13.64 13.46
C LEU A 128 26.89 -14.62 12.67
N ILE A 129 27.45 -15.23 11.64
CA ILE A 129 26.76 -16.24 10.82
C ILE A 129 26.54 -17.53 11.64
N GLY A 130 27.56 -17.98 12.39
CA GLY A 130 27.47 -19.16 13.25
C GLY A 130 26.39 -19.02 14.33
N SER A 131 26.37 -17.89 15.04
CA SER A 131 25.32 -17.62 16.04
C SER A 131 23.93 -17.50 15.42
N ALA A 132 23.79 -16.90 14.24
CA ALA A 132 22.51 -16.83 13.55
C ALA A 132 21.98 -18.21 13.11
N PHE A 133 22.86 -19.15 12.74
CA PHE A 133 22.46 -20.52 12.41
C PHE A 133 22.10 -21.34 13.64
N GLU A 134 22.82 -21.17 14.76
CA GLU A 134 22.48 -21.81 16.04
C GLU A 134 21.10 -21.35 16.54
N ASP A 135 20.82 -20.04 16.47
CA ASP A 135 19.52 -19.48 16.80
C ASP A 135 18.42 -19.98 15.85
N LEU A 136 18.70 -20.12 14.55
CA LEU A 136 17.76 -20.67 13.58
C LEU A 136 17.47 -22.15 13.88
N GLU A 137 18.48 -22.93 14.25
CA GLU A 137 18.32 -24.34 14.60
C GLU A 137 17.48 -24.51 15.87
N ALA A 138 17.70 -23.68 16.90
CA ALA A 138 16.87 -23.63 18.09
C ALA A 138 15.41 -23.23 17.77
N LEU A 139 15.23 -22.27 16.85
CA LEU A 139 13.90 -21.87 16.37
C LEU A 139 13.22 -22.99 15.57
N MET A 140 13.96 -23.73 14.73
CA MET A 140 13.44 -24.88 13.99
C MET A 140 13.09 -26.05 14.90
N ALA A 141 13.87 -26.30 15.95
CA ALA A 141 13.59 -27.31 16.96
C ALA A 141 12.30 -26.98 17.72
N SER A 142 12.16 -25.74 18.21
CA SER A 142 10.94 -25.30 18.89
C SER A 142 9.71 -25.31 17.95
N ALA A 143 9.86 -24.92 16.69
CA ALA A 143 8.79 -25.01 15.70
C ALA A 143 8.34 -26.46 15.45
N LYS A 144 9.27 -27.43 15.39
CA LYS A 144 8.95 -28.87 15.26
C LYS A 144 8.18 -29.39 16.46
N GLU A 145 8.55 -29.00 17.67
CA GLU A 145 7.82 -29.37 18.88
C GLU A 145 6.39 -28.84 18.86
N VAL A 146 6.20 -27.59 18.41
CA VAL A 146 4.87 -26.97 18.28
C VAL A 146 4.03 -27.66 17.19
N VAL A 147 4.62 -28.05 16.06
CA VAL A 147 3.93 -28.80 15.00
C VAL A 147 3.54 -30.21 15.47
N ALA A 148 4.44 -30.96 16.10
CA ALA A 148 4.14 -32.27 16.66
C ALA A 148 3.03 -32.20 17.73
N LEU A 149 3.02 -31.11 18.50
CA LEU A 149 1.99 -30.80 19.47
C LEU A 149 0.64 -30.47 18.80
N ALA A 150 0.64 -29.77 17.67
CA ALA A 150 -0.58 -29.54 16.89
C ALA A 150 -1.11 -30.84 16.23
N GLU A 151 -0.23 -31.68 15.69
CA GLU A 151 -0.58 -32.98 15.09
C GLU A 151 -1.20 -33.94 16.10
N ARG A 152 -0.63 -34.09 17.31
CA ARG A 152 -1.23 -34.94 18.36
C ARG A 152 -2.63 -34.45 18.77
N PHE A 153 -2.87 -33.15 18.80
CA PHE A 153 -4.20 -32.60 19.08
C PHE A 153 -5.18 -32.83 17.93
N SER A 154 -4.72 -32.74 16.67
CA SER A 154 -5.52 -33.06 15.49
C SER A 154 -5.88 -34.55 15.43
N MET A 155 -4.92 -35.44 15.72
CA MET A 155 -5.14 -36.89 15.79
C MET A 155 -6.08 -37.30 16.92
N GLN A 156 -5.98 -36.65 18.09
CA GLN A 156 -6.90 -36.89 19.20
C GLN A 156 -8.34 -36.47 18.88
N LYS A 157 -8.53 -35.49 17.99
CA LYS A 157 -9.84 -35.09 17.45
C LYS A 157 -10.39 -36.11 16.42
N GLY A 158 -9.53 -36.84 15.72
CA GLY A 158 -9.91 -37.81 14.68
C GLY A 158 -10.16 -39.24 15.17
N SER A 159 -9.69 -39.61 16.38
CA SER A 159 -9.69 -41.00 16.87
C SER A 159 -10.86 -41.34 17.83
N GLY A 160 -11.75 -40.38 18.12
CA GLY A 160 -12.91 -40.59 18.98
C GLY A 160 -14.23 -40.39 18.23
N ASN A 161 -14.96 -41.47 17.98
CA ASN A 161 -16.33 -41.44 17.46
C ASN A 161 -17.29 -40.86 18.52
N GLY A 162 -17.25 -39.55 18.72
CA GLY A 162 -18.11 -38.80 19.63
C GLY A 162 -17.84 -37.30 19.47
N SER A 163 -18.83 -36.57 18.96
CA SER A 163 -18.83 -35.10 18.98
C SER A 163 -18.59 -34.62 20.42
N PHE A 164 -17.53 -33.84 20.66
CA PHE A 164 -17.38 -33.09 21.90
C PHE A 164 -18.58 -32.15 22.08
N SER A 165 -19.05 -31.97 23.32
CA SER A 165 -20.01 -30.91 23.64
C SER A 165 -19.39 -29.53 23.34
N ALA A 166 -20.22 -28.53 23.03
CA ALA A 166 -19.78 -27.15 22.78
C ALA A 166 -18.92 -26.60 23.94
N GLU A 167 -19.25 -26.95 25.18
CA GLU A 167 -18.45 -26.64 26.38
C GLU A 167 -17.04 -27.26 26.37
N GLU A 168 -16.86 -28.52 25.97
CA GLU A 168 -15.52 -29.14 25.95
C GLU A 168 -14.65 -28.54 24.85
N ASN A 169 -15.24 -28.18 23.70
CA ASN A 169 -14.55 -27.42 22.66
C ASN A 169 -14.14 -26.01 23.14
N ALA A 170 -14.95 -25.36 23.98
CA ALA A 170 -14.65 -24.06 24.56
C ALA A 170 -13.49 -24.14 25.57
N ILE A 171 -13.51 -25.14 26.47
CA ILE A 171 -12.44 -25.34 27.46
C ILE A 171 -11.11 -25.71 26.76
N LEU A 172 -11.17 -26.51 25.69
CA LEU A 172 -9.99 -26.84 24.87
C LEU A 172 -9.49 -25.64 24.06
N ALA A 173 -10.37 -24.74 23.60
CA ALA A 173 -9.98 -23.49 22.97
C ALA A 173 -9.37 -22.51 23.98
N GLU A 174 -9.91 -22.43 25.19
CA GLU A 174 -9.39 -21.63 26.29
C GLU A 174 -8.01 -22.12 26.75
N SER A 175 -7.84 -23.44 26.89
CA SER A 175 -6.55 -24.06 27.22
C SER A 175 -5.50 -23.84 26.13
N ALA A 176 -5.89 -23.90 24.85
CA ALA A 176 -5.00 -23.55 23.73
C ALA A 176 -4.66 -22.05 23.68
N SER A 177 -5.59 -21.18 24.14
CA SER A 177 -5.37 -19.72 24.23
C SER A 177 -4.40 -19.34 25.34
N GLN A 178 -4.49 -20.01 26.50
CA GLN A 178 -3.58 -19.80 27.63
C GLN A 178 -2.16 -20.27 27.31
N LEU A 179 -2.02 -21.27 26.43
CA LEU A 179 -0.74 -21.77 25.95
C LEU A 179 -0.18 -20.98 24.74
N GLY A 180 -0.85 -19.91 24.27
CA GLY A 180 -0.40 -19.12 23.12
C GLY A 180 -0.44 -19.88 21.78
N LEU A 181 -1.05 -21.07 21.75
CA LEU A 181 -1.13 -21.97 20.61
C LEU A 181 -2.34 -21.67 19.70
N VAL A 182 -3.13 -20.64 19.99
CA VAL A 182 -4.27 -20.25 19.13
C VAL A 182 -3.79 -19.82 17.75
N THR A 183 -2.59 -19.26 17.63
CA THR A 183 -2.01 -18.96 16.32
C THR A 183 -1.69 -20.25 15.57
N THR A 184 -1.17 -21.29 16.21
CA THR A 184 -0.75 -22.53 15.54
C THR A 184 -1.85 -23.57 15.36
N LYS A 185 -2.86 -23.61 16.23
CA LYS A 185 -4.07 -24.45 16.07
C LYS A 185 -4.84 -24.08 14.81
N ASP A 186 -4.91 -22.79 14.52
CA ASP A 186 -5.53 -22.28 13.31
C ASP A 186 -4.55 -22.32 12.12
N MET A 187 -3.25 -22.02 12.29
CA MET A 187 -2.27 -22.04 11.18
C MET A 187 -1.84 -23.44 10.68
N VAL A 188 -1.95 -24.51 11.49
CA VAL A 188 -1.40 -25.85 11.17
C VAL A 188 -2.50 -26.91 10.94
N GLY A 189 -3.77 -26.55 11.13
CA GLY A 189 -4.88 -27.45 10.80
C GLY A 189 -5.02 -27.60 9.29
N SER A 190 -4.86 -28.83 8.76
CA SER A 190 -5.17 -29.25 7.38
C SER A 190 -6.67 -29.12 7.01
N SER A 191 -7.38 -28.19 7.62
CA SER A 191 -8.80 -27.91 7.44
C SER A 191 -9.03 -26.40 7.48
N GLY A 192 -8.51 -25.68 6.48
CA GLY A 192 -8.98 -24.43 5.85
C GLY A 192 -9.70 -23.29 6.62
N GLY A 193 -9.84 -23.35 7.94
CA GLY A 193 -10.67 -22.43 8.73
C GLY A 193 -9.99 -21.08 8.93
N SER A 194 -8.72 -21.08 9.33
CA SER A 194 -7.94 -19.85 9.60
C SER A 194 -7.60 -19.07 8.33
N GLU A 195 -7.16 -19.77 7.29
CA GLU A 195 -6.89 -19.18 5.98
C GLU A 195 -8.19 -18.61 5.41
N SER A 196 -9.32 -19.32 5.55
CA SER A 196 -10.61 -18.81 5.13
C SER A 196 -11.06 -17.59 5.92
N LEU A 197 -10.86 -17.56 7.25
CA LEU A 197 -11.20 -16.40 8.08
C LEU A 197 -10.32 -15.20 7.72
N TYR A 198 -9.00 -15.38 7.67
CA TYR A 198 -8.05 -14.34 7.24
C TYR A 198 -8.40 -13.78 5.87
N LEU A 199 -8.62 -14.64 4.87
CA LEU A 199 -8.99 -14.22 3.52
C LEU A 199 -10.36 -13.53 3.49
N SER A 200 -11.32 -13.95 4.32
CA SER A 200 -12.62 -13.31 4.41
C SER A 200 -12.55 -11.90 5.03
N GLU A 201 -11.73 -11.72 6.07
CA GLU A 201 -11.47 -10.42 6.68
C GLU A 201 -10.67 -9.51 5.73
N LEU A 202 -9.67 -10.07 5.05
CA LEU A 202 -8.95 -9.36 4.00
C LEU A 202 -9.91 -8.92 2.89
N ALA A 203 -10.81 -9.79 2.42
CA ALA A 203 -11.79 -9.46 1.39
C ALA A 203 -12.69 -8.28 1.80
N ARG A 204 -13.19 -8.27 3.05
CA ARG A 204 -13.97 -7.16 3.62
C ARG A 204 -13.16 -5.87 3.68
N ASN A 205 -11.94 -5.93 4.20
CA ASN A 205 -11.04 -4.77 4.28
C ASN A 205 -10.73 -4.17 2.91
N LEU A 206 -10.52 -5.02 1.89
CA LEU A 206 -10.28 -4.57 0.52
C LEU A 206 -11.51 -3.92 -0.10
N ALA A 207 -12.70 -4.48 0.13
CA ALA A 207 -13.95 -3.88 -0.32
C ALA A 207 -14.18 -2.53 0.36
N GLU A 208 -13.97 -2.44 1.68
CA GLU A 208 -14.06 -1.18 2.42
C GLU A 208 -13.10 -0.12 1.87
N PHE A 209 -11.83 -0.48 1.64
CA PHE A 209 -10.82 0.41 1.05
C PHE A 209 -11.23 0.95 -0.33
N LEU A 210 -11.90 0.12 -1.15
CA LEU A 210 -12.40 0.52 -2.48
C LEU A 210 -13.62 1.43 -2.39
N THR A 211 -14.53 1.16 -1.44
CA THR A 211 -15.77 1.91 -1.25
C THR A 211 -15.63 3.14 -0.36
N ASP A 212 -14.50 3.31 0.32
CA ASP A 212 -14.20 4.48 1.16
C ASP A 212 -14.34 5.77 0.33
N ASP A 213 -15.42 6.51 0.58
CA ASP A 213 -15.76 7.74 -0.11
C ASP A 213 -14.69 8.82 0.03
N THR A 214 -13.91 8.80 1.13
CA THR A 214 -12.82 9.78 1.34
C THR A 214 -11.69 9.60 0.33
N ARG A 215 -11.41 8.34 -0.03
CA ARG A 215 -10.36 8.00 -1.01
C ARG A 215 -10.91 7.99 -2.42
N SER A 216 -12.18 7.61 -2.58
CA SER A 216 -12.88 7.55 -3.86
C SER A 216 -12.05 6.81 -4.91
N VAL A 217 -11.37 5.71 -4.52
CA VAL A 217 -10.37 5.02 -5.35
C VAL A 217 -11.00 4.57 -6.67
N LEU A 218 -12.14 3.89 -6.57
CA LEU A 218 -12.84 3.37 -7.74
C LEU A 218 -13.44 4.50 -8.60
N LYS A 219 -13.98 5.55 -7.96
CA LYS A 219 -14.54 6.73 -8.66
C LYS A 219 -13.46 7.49 -9.45
N LYS A 220 -12.24 7.61 -8.91
CA LYS A 220 -11.10 8.25 -9.56
C LYS A 220 -10.57 7.46 -10.76
N ALA A 221 -10.74 6.15 -10.76
CA ALA A 221 -10.31 5.26 -11.84
C ALA A 221 -11.41 5.00 -12.90
N GLY A 222 -12.45 5.85 -12.97
CA GLY A 222 -13.52 5.65 -13.96
C GLY A 222 -14.44 4.45 -13.67
N GLY A 223 -14.48 3.98 -12.42
CA GLY A 223 -15.36 2.90 -11.97
C GLY A 223 -14.80 1.49 -12.11
N ILE A 224 -13.58 1.35 -12.62
CA ILE A 224 -12.92 0.05 -12.90
C ILE A 224 -11.41 0.17 -12.69
N LEU A 225 -10.78 -0.88 -12.18
CA LEU A 225 -9.35 -0.85 -11.82
C LEU A 225 -8.74 -2.23 -11.98
N THR A 226 -7.48 -2.33 -12.43
CA THR A 226 -6.80 -3.62 -12.47
C THR A 226 -6.52 -4.15 -11.05
N LEU A 227 -6.57 -5.47 -10.88
CA LEU A 227 -6.26 -6.09 -9.59
C LEU A 227 -4.83 -5.77 -9.13
N VAL A 228 -3.91 -5.65 -10.09
CA VAL A 228 -2.49 -5.31 -9.85
C VAL A 228 -2.34 -3.88 -9.33
N ASP A 229 -3.01 -2.92 -9.97
CA ASP A 229 -2.99 -1.52 -9.51
C ASP A 229 -3.62 -1.38 -8.14
N LEU A 230 -4.72 -2.10 -7.89
CA LEU A 230 -5.35 -2.13 -6.58
C LEU A 230 -4.40 -2.69 -5.51
N TRP A 231 -3.75 -3.81 -5.78
CA TRP A 231 -2.77 -4.41 -4.87
C TRP A 231 -1.64 -3.42 -4.56
N ALA A 232 -1.11 -2.75 -5.58
CA ALA A 232 -0.06 -1.76 -5.42
C ALA A 232 -0.52 -0.56 -4.59
N MET A 233 -1.71 -0.02 -4.86
CA MET A 233 -2.28 1.09 -4.09
C MET A 233 -2.55 0.73 -2.64
N PHE A 234 -3.11 -0.45 -2.40
CA PHE A 234 -3.42 -0.94 -1.06
C PHE A 234 -2.15 -1.10 -0.21
N ASN A 235 -1.12 -1.74 -0.76
CA ASN A 235 0.15 -1.94 -0.06
C ASN A 235 0.93 -0.62 0.12
N ARG A 236 0.85 0.32 -0.84
CA ARG A 236 1.42 1.67 -0.66
C ARG A 236 0.73 2.44 0.46
N ALA A 237 -0.60 2.34 0.57
CA ALA A 237 -1.36 2.99 1.63
C ALA A 237 -0.98 2.48 3.04
N ARG A 238 -0.47 1.25 3.16
CA ARG A 238 0.01 0.65 4.42
C ARG A 238 1.43 1.05 4.83
N GLY A 239 2.16 1.80 4.00
CA GLY A 239 3.45 2.39 4.38
C GLY A 239 4.59 1.39 4.66
N GLY A 240 4.52 0.18 4.09
CA GLY A 240 5.58 -0.84 4.20
C GLY A 240 5.48 -1.76 5.42
N VAL A 241 4.38 -1.71 6.17
CA VAL A 241 4.09 -2.61 7.31
C VAL A 241 2.90 -3.50 6.95
N GLU A 242 2.93 -4.78 7.33
CA GLU A 242 1.84 -5.76 7.06
C GLU A 242 1.39 -5.79 5.60
N LEU A 243 2.36 -6.03 4.70
CA LEU A 243 2.11 -6.14 3.27
C LEU A 243 1.33 -7.43 2.97
N VAL A 244 0.39 -7.33 2.03
CA VAL A 244 -0.38 -8.47 1.55
C VAL A 244 0.29 -9.06 0.32
N SER A 245 0.46 -10.38 0.30
CA SER A 245 1.02 -11.09 -0.84
C SER A 245 0.08 -11.02 -2.05
N PRO A 246 0.58 -11.01 -3.31
CA PRO A 246 -0.28 -11.03 -4.49
C PRO A 246 -1.24 -12.23 -4.53
N LEU A 247 -0.80 -13.39 -4.03
CA LEU A 247 -1.59 -14.62 -4.01
C LEU A 247 -2.78 -14.50 -3.05
N ASP A 248 -2.55 -14.01 -1.82
CA ASP A 248 -3.63 -13.83 -0.85
C ASP A 248 -4.59 -12.73 -1.29
N PHE A 249 -4.07 -11.70 -1.95
CA PHE A 249 -4.88 -10.63 -2.52
C PHE A 249 -5.86 -11.16 -3.57
N GLU A 250 -5.38 -12.01 -4.49
CA GLU A 250 -6.24 -12.66 -5.48
C GLU A 250 -7.28 -13.57 -4.83
N LYS A 251 -6.85 -14.44 -3.89
CA LYS A 251 -7.77 -15.33 -3.16
C LYS A 251 -8.87 -14.56 -2.43
N ALA A 252 -8.51 -13.45 -1.77
CA ALA A 252 -9.47 -12.59 -1.09
C ALA A 252 -10.44 -11.91 -2.06
N ALA A 253 -9.95 -11.41 -3.20
CA ALA A 253 -10.80 -10.79 -4.22
C ALA A 253 -11.84 -11.76 -4.81
N ARG A 254 -11.50 -13.06 -4.93
CA ARG A 254 -12.44 -14.11 -5.37
C ARG A 254 -13.59 -14.34 -4.38
N LEU A 255 -13.42 -13.98 -3.10
CA LEU A 255 -14.46 -14.13 -2.08
C LEU A 255 -15.51 -13.00 -2.12
N TRP A 256 -15.33 -11.94 -2.90
CA TRP A 256 -16.28 -10.83 -2.92
C TRP A 256 -17.69 -11.22 -3.37
N GLU A 257 -17.80 -12.12 -4.35
CA GLU A 257 -19.09 -12.62 -4.82
C GLU A 257 -19.79 -13.50 -3.78
N SER A 258 -19.04 -14.40 -3.12
CA SER A 258 -19.58 -15.30 -2.10
C SER A 258 -20.01 -14.53 -0.84
N LEU A 259 -19.26 -13.48 -0.47
CA LEU A 259 -19.56 -12.59 0.64
C LEU A 259 -20.58 -11.49 0.30
N LYS A 260 -21.06 -11.42 -0.96
CA LYS A 260 -22.03 -10.44 -1.45
C LYS A 260 -21.63 -8.98 -1.21
N LEU A 261 -20.34 -8.68 -1.32
CA LEU A 261 -19.81 -7.32 -1.15
C LEU A 261 -20.21 -6.41 -2.33
N PRO A 262 -20.16 -5.07 -2.18
CA PRO A 262 -20.55 -4.11 -3.24
C PRO A 262 -19.55 -4.02 -4.41
N VAL A 263 -18.51 -4.86 -4.42
CA VAL A 263 -17.48 -4.94 -5.45
C VAL A 263 -17.44 -6.35 -6.03
N ARG A 264 -17.00 -6.48 -7.28
CA ARG A 264 -16.83 -7.76 -7.95
C ARG A 264 -15.51 -7.84 -8.69
N LEU A 265 -15.00 -9.06 -8.81
CA LEU A 265 -13.82 -9.40 -9.59
C LEU A 265 -14.27 -9.90 -10.96
N ARG A 266 -13.80 -9.26 -12.03
CA ARG A 266 -14.05 -9.67 -13.41
C ARG A 266 -12.72 -10.04 -14.06
N THR A 267 -12.75 -11.03 -14.95
CA THR A 267 -11.59 -11.42 -15.76
C THR A 267 -11.93 -11.21 -17.22
N PHE A 268 -11.11 -10.44 -17.93
CA PHE A 268 -11.23 -10.26 -19.37
C PHE A 268 -10.70 -11.48 -20.14
N ARG A 269 -10.95 -11.54 -21.46
CA ARG A 269 -10.50 -12.64 -22.33
C ARG A 269 -8.98 -12.79 -22.33
N SER A 270 -8.24 -11.69 -22.21
CA SER A 270 -6.78 -11.69 -22.11
C SER A 270 -6.25 -12.33 -20.81
N GLY A 271 -7.12 -12.55 -19.82
CA GLY A 271 -6.76 -12.99 -18.47
C GLY A 271 -6.49 -11.84 -17.51
N VAL A 272 -6.55 -10.58 -17.96
CA VAL A 272 -6.44 -9.41 -17.07
C VAL A 272 -7.61 -9.41 -16.09
N MET A 273 -7.29 -9.33 -14.80
CA MET A 273 -8.26 -9.30 -13.72
C MET A 273 -8.50 -7.85 -13.29
N VAL A 274 -9.76 -7.47 -13.23
CA VAL A 274 -10.21 -6.12 -12.88
C VAL A 274 -11.25 -6.15 -11.79
N VAL A 275 -11.32 -5.06 -11.04
CA VAL A 275 -12.24 -4.83 -9.95
C VAL A 275 -13.17 -3.70 -10.34
N GLN A 276 -14.46 -3.91 -10.14
CA GLN A 276 -15.49 -2.92 -10.42
C GLN A 276 -16.63 -3.01 -9.41
N GLY A 277 -17.47 -1.97 -9.38
CA GLY A 277 -18.69 -1.99 -8.58
C GLY A 277 -19.64 -3.09 -9.04
N ARG A 278 -20.43 -3.62 -8.12
CA ARG A 278 -21.40 -4.69 -8.41
C ARG A 278 -22.46 -4.28 -9.45
N ASP A 279 -22.82 -3.00 -9.47
CA ASP A 279 -23.87 -2.45 -10.33
C ASP A 279 -23.43 -2.23 -11.78
N ARG A 280 -22.11 -2.21 -12.04
CA ARG A 280 -21.55 -2.00 -13.37
C ARG A 280 -21.56 -3.30 -14.15
N THR A 281 -22.27 -3.34 -15.27
CA THR A 281 -22.38 -4.49 -16.18
C THR A 281 -21.83 -4.16 -17.56
N ASP A 282 -21.57 -5.19 -18.35
CA ASP A 282 -20.98 -5.03 -19.69
C ASP A 282 -21.95 -4.24 -20.60
N GLU A 283 -23.26 -4.48 -20.46
CA GLU A 283 -24.32 -3.75 -21.16
C GLU A 283 -24.33 -2.27 -20.79
N THR A 284 -24.13 -1.93 -19.51
CA THR A 284 -24.06 -0.51 -19.10
C THR A 284 -22.84 0.19 -19.67
N THR A 285 -21.71 -0.51 -19.77
CA THR A 285 -20.48 0.02 -20.37
C THR A 285 -20.64 0.22 -21.88
N ILE A 286 -21.20 -0.78 -22.58
CA ILE A 286 -21.45 -0.70 -24.02
C ILE A 286 -22.39 0.48 -24.34
N LYS A 287 -23.46 0.66 -23.56
CA LYS A 287 -24.36 1.81 -23.73
C LYS A 287 -23.64 3.15 -23.55
N ALA A 288 -22.75 3.26 -22.57
CA ALA A 288 -21.97 4.47 -22.35
C ALA A 288 -20.99 4.75 -23.50
N LEU A 289 -20.35 3.70 -24.03
CA LEU A 289 -19.47 3.80 -25.21
C LEU A 289 -20.25 4.25 -26.46
N LEU A 290 -21.40 3.64 -26.73
CA LEU A 290 -22.23 4.01 -27.88
C LEU A 290 -22.78 5.43 -27.77
N THR A 291 -23.20 5.85 -26.57
CA THR A 291 -23.67 7.23 -26.33
C THR A 291 -22.53 8.22 -26.60
N TRP A 292 -21.33 7.94 -26.10
CA TRP A 292 -20.18 8.80 -26.36
C TRP A 292 -19.81 8.87 -27.85
N LEU A 293 -19.83 7.74 -28.57
CA LEU A 293 -19.60 7.75 -30.02
C LEU A 293 -20.63 8.57 -30.78
N GLN A 294 -21.88 8.56 -30.31
CA GLN A 294 -22.97 9.34 -30.88
C GLN A 294 -22.80 10.84 -30.60
N ASP A 295 -22.35 11.22 -29.40
CA ASP A 295 -22.02 12.61 -29.06
C ASP A 295 -20.90 13.16 -29.96
N LEU A 296 -19.96 12.30 -30.39
CA LEU A 296 -18.90 12.71 -31.31
C LEU A 296 -19.41 13.09 -32.71
N HIS A 297 -20.64 12.75 -33.07
CA HIS A 297 -21.26 13.17 -34.34
C HIS A 297 -21.58 14.68 -34.36
N GLU A 298 -21.57 15.37 -33.21
CA GLU A 298 -21.81 16.82 -33.17
C GLU A 298 -20.59 17.63 -33.65
N PHE A 299 -19.41 17.02 -33.63
CA PHE A 299 -18.16 17.69 -33.93
C PHE A 299 -17.67 17.32 -35.34
N PRO A 300 -17.54 18.30 -36.26
CA PRO A 300 -17.03 18.01 -37.60
C PRO A 300 -15.56 17.55 -37.53
N PRO A 301 -15.15 16.60 -38.38
CA PRO A 301 -13.77 16.14 -38.43
C PRO A 301 -12.83 17.29 -38.84
N GLU A 302 -11.61 17.29 -38.31
CA GLU A 302 -10.59 18.32 -38.60
C GLU A 302 -10.15 18.36 -40.06
N ARG A 303 -10.35 17.25 -40.78
CA ARG A 303 -9.98 17.06 -42.19
C ARG A 303 -11.22 16.65 -42.96
N ASP A 304 -11.29 17.03 -44.22
CA ASP A 304 -12.32 16.55 -45.12
C ASP A 304 -12.24 15.04 -45.25
N VAL A 305 -13.35 14.36 -44.96
CA VAL A 305 -13.49 12.91 -45.02
C VAL A 305 -14.40 12.51 -46.17
N ALA A 306 -14.17 11.32 -46.73
CA ALA A 306 -14.91 10.82 -47.88
C ALA A 306 -16.27 10.18 -47.54
N TRP A 307 -16.57 10.00 -46.25
CA TRP A 307 -17.83 9.39 -45.78
C TRP A 307 -18.72 10.44 -45.11
N ASP A 308 -20.00 10.11 -44.94
CA ASP A 308 -20.92 10.94 -44.18
C ASP A 308 -20.63 10.81 -42.67
N TRP A 309 -19.85 11.74 -42.15
CA TRP A 309 -19.48 11.78 -40.73
C TRP A 309 -20.67 12.06 -39.81
N ARG A 310 -21.78 12.63 -40.30
CA ARG A 310 -22.98 12.83 -39.46
C ARG A 310 -23.72 11.51 -39.23
N ALA A 311 -23.72 10.64 -40.23
CA ALA A 311 -24.31 9.31 -40.16
C ALA A 311 -23.38 8.32 -39.43
N PHE A 312 -22.11 8.25 -39.83
CA PHE A 312 -21.18 7.19 -39.40
C PHE A 312 -20.21 7.62 -38.29
N GLY A 313 -20.06 8.93 -38.04
CA GLY A 313 -19.17 9.44 -37.01
C GLY A 313 -17.69 9.32 -37.36
N ARG A 314 -16.88 9.13 -36.31
CA ARG A 314 -15.44 8.88 -36.37
C ARG A 314 -15.05 7.69 -35.50
N GLY A 315 -13.97 7.01 -35.88
CA GLY A 315 -13.34 6.00 -35.05
C GLY A 315 -12.61 6.60 -33.86
N VAL A 316 -12.56 5.85 -32.76
CA VAL A 316 -11.89 6.24 -31.51
C VAL A 316 -10.74 5.30 -31.17
N THR A 317 -9.71 5.83 -30.53
CA THR A 317 -8.58 5.02 -30.04
C THR A 317 -8.77 4.64 -28.57
N ALA A 318 -8.02 3.65 -28.10
CA ALA A 318 -8.01 3.29 -26.68
C ALA A 318 -7.52 4.43 -25.78
N GLN A 319 -6.63 5.29 -26.27
CA GLN A 319 -6.18 6.47 -25.53
C GLN A 319 -7.33 7.49 -25.35
N GLU A 320 -8.08 7.79 -26.41
CA GLU A 320 -9.23 8.69 -26.34
C GLU A 320 -10.30 8.16 -25.36
N ALA A 321 -10.54 6.85 -25.37
CA ALA A 321 -11.45 6.21 -24.42
C ALA A 321 -10.91 6.30 -22.97
N ALA A 322 -9.62 6.05 -22.76
CA ALA A 322 -8.99 6.18 -21.44
C ALA A 322 -9.15 7.60 -20.87
N GLU A 323 -8.92 8.62 -21.69
CA GLU A 323 -9.09 10.02 -21.31
C GLU A 323 -10.55 10.37 -21.04
N ARG A 324 -11.49 9.91 -21.88
CA ARG A 324 -12.92 10.19 -21.73
C ARG A 324 -13.51 9.59 -20.45
N PHE A 325 -13.18 8.34 -20.16
CA PHE A 325 -13.80 7.59 -19.06
C PHE A 325 -12.95 7.56 -17.79
N GLY A 326 -11.72 8.08 -17.83
CA GLY A 326 -10.78 8.04 -16.70
C GLY A 326 -10.24 6.63 -16.42
N TRP A 327 -10.21 5.77 -17.45
CA TRP A 327 -9.68 4.42 -17.36
C TRP A 327 -8.17 4.41 -17.54
N SER A 328 -7.51 3.35 -17.06
CA SER A 328 -6.15 3.07 -17.51
C SER A 328 -6.18 2.58 -18.96
N LEU A 329 -5.09 2.80 -19.70
CA LEU A 329 -5.01 2.44 -21.13
C LEU A 329 -5.36 0.97 -21.37
N GLY A 330 -4.78 0.05 -20.59
CA GLY A 330 -5.06 -1.38 -20.73
C GLY A 330 -6.52 -1.74 -20.44
N VAL A 331 -7.17 -1.06 -19.50
CA VAL A 331 -8.62 -1.28 -19.25
C VAL A 331 -9.46 -0.72 -20.40
N ALA A 332 -9.08 0.42 -20.98
CA ALA A 332 -9.77 0.98 -22.12
C ALA A 332 -9.69 0.08 -23.36
N GLU A 333 -8.53 -0.51 -23.63
CA GLU A 333 -8.36 -1.52 -24.69
C GLU A 333 -9.29 -2.71 -24.48
N GLU A 334 -9.31 -3.28 -23.27
CA GLU A 334 -10.16 -4.45 -22.95
C GLU A 334 -11.66 -4.14 -23.01
N GLU A 335 -12.10 -2.96 -22.57
CA GLU A 335 -13.53 -2.59 -22.63
C GLU A 335 -13.98 -2.31 -24.08
N LEU A 336 -13.11 -1.77 -24.93
CA LEU A 336 -13.39 -1.59 -26.36
C LEU A 336 -13.44 -2.93 -27.09
N LEU A 337 -12.49 -3.83 -26.82
CA LEU A 337 -12.49 -5.20 -27.33
C LEU A 337 -13.73 -5.96 -26.85
N MET A 338 -14.14 -5.79 -25.59
CA MET A 338 -15.37 -6.39 -25.09
C MET A 338 -16.59 -5.88 -25.86
N ALA A 339 -16.69 -4.57 -26.12
CA ALA A 339 -17.82 -4.02 -26.86
C ALA A 339 -17.84 -4.51 -28.32
N GLU A 340 -16.67 -4.76 -28.91
CA GLU A 340 -16.55 -5.41 -30.22
C GLU A 340 -16.99 -6.88 -30.19
N GLU A 341 -16.62 -7.64 -29.16
CA GLU A 341 -17.06 -9.04 -28.98
C GLU A 341 -18.59 -9.17 -28.87
N HIS A 342 -19.25 -8.15 -28.32
CA HIS A 342 -20.71 -8.05 -28.27
C HIS A 342 -21.33 -7.54 -29.58
N GLY A 343 -20.51 -7.26 -30.60
CA GLY A 343 -20.94 -6.77 -31.91
C GLY A 343 -21.39 -5.31 -31.92
N ALA A 344 -21.19 -4.56 -30.84
CA ALA A 344 -21.57 -3.15 -30.76
C ALA A 344 -20.55 -2.24 -31.47
N LEU A 345 -19.27 -2.62 -31.42
CA LEU A 345 -18.18 -1.93 -32.11
C LEU A 345 -17.55 -2.82 -33.18
N CYS A 346 -16.86 -2.21 -34.14
CA CYS A 346 -16.01 -2.90 -35.09
C CYS A 346 -14.61 -2.26 -35.11
N ARG A 347 -13.59 -3.05 -35.44
CA ARG A 347 -12.19 -2.61 -35.45
C ARG A 347 -11.73 -2.21 -36.85
N GLU A 348 -10.97 -1.14 -36.94
CA GLU A 348 -10.22 -0.72 -38.13
C GLU A 348 -8.73 -0.74 -37.76
N GLU A 349 -7.96 -1.55 -38.49
CA GLU A 349 -6.49 -1.59 -38.36
C GLU A 349 -5.88 -0.83 -39.53
N GLY A 350 -5.30 0.34 -39.22
CA GLY A 350 -4.67 1.21 -40.20
C GLY A 350 -3.24 1.59 -39.84
N LEU A 351 -2.61 2.37 -40.71
CA LEU A 351 -1.25 2.91 -40.49
C LEU A 351 -1.18 3.83 -39.25
N GLU A 352 -2.29 4.47 -38.91
CA GLU A 352 -2.42 5.34 -37.73
C GLU A 352 -2.67 4.56 -36.43
N GLY A 353 -2.82 3.23 -36.52
CA GLY A 353 -3.10 2.34 -35.40
C GLY A 353 -4.50 1.74 -35.43
N LEU A 354 -4.89 1.15 -34.28
CA LEU A 354 -6.18 0.51 -34.10
C LEU A 354 -7.24 1.54 -33.70
N LYS A 355 -8.33 1.61 -34.46
CA LYS A 355 -9.51 2.43 -34.17
C LYS A 355 -10.74 1.55 -34.01
N PHE A 356 -11.63 1.96 -33.12
CA PHE A 356 -12.92 1.33 -32.90
C PHE A 356 -14.03 2.24 -33.40
N TRP A 357 -14.98 1.66 -34.12
CA TRP A 357 -16.12 2.34 -34.71
C TRP A 357 -17.40 1.73 -34.19
N LYS A 358 -18.49 2.50 -34.21
CA LYS A 358 -19.82 1.92 -34.03
C LYS A 358 -20.09 0.93 -35.16
N ASN A 359 -20.56 -0.27 -34.82
CA ASN A 359 -20.78 -1.30 -35.81
C ASN A 359 -22.08 -1.04 -36.60
N TYR A 360 -21.93 -0.75 -37.88
CA TYR A 360 -23.02 -0.64 -38.86
C TYR A 360 -23.04 -1.83 -39.85
N ILE A 361 -22.15 -2.81 -39.66
CA ILE A 361 -22.03 -3.96 -40.58
C ILE A 361 -23.23 -4.87 -40.36
N GLY A 362 -24.09 -5.00 -41.37
CA GLY A 362 -25.29 -5.83 -41.32
C GLY A 362 -26.48 -5.20 -40.61
N SER A 363 -26.44 -3.90 -40.26
CA SER A 363 -27.64 -3.16 -39.91
C SER A 363 -28.50 -2.93 -41.17
N GLU A 364 -29.82 -2.86 -41.02
CA GLU A 364 -30.69 -2.38 -42.12
C GLU A 364 -30.16 -1.02 -42.60
N PRO A 365 -30.25 -0.73 -43.92
CA PRO A 365 -29.82 0.54 -44.45
C PRO A 365 -30.47 1.64 -43.59
N LEU A 366 -29.65 2.55 -43.08
CA LEU A 366 -30.15 3.80 -42.52
C LEU A 366 -31.08 4.33 -43.59
N ASP A 367 -32.37 4.50 -43.26
CA ASP A 367 -33.38 4.98 -44.19
C ASP A 367 -32.73 6.12 -44.96
N GLU A 368 -32.38 5.86 -46.23
CA GLU A 368 -32.22 6.94 -47.16
C GLU A 368 -33.61 7.58 -47.07
N GLU A 369 -33.73 8.71 -46.38
CA GLU A 369 -34.81 9.63 -46.73
C GLU A 369 -34.60 9.79 -48.23
N GLU A 370 -35.35 9.02 -49.02
CA GLU A 370 -35.45 9.16 -50.45
C GLU A 370 -35.77 10.64 -50.59
N ALA A 371 -34.73 11.43 -50.88
CA ALA A 371 -34.89 12.83 -51.18
C ALA A 371 -35.78 12.80 -52.41
N GLU A 372 -37.09 12.97 -52.17
CA GLU A 372 -38.11 12.85 -53.20
C GLU A 372 -37.59 13.68 -54.37
N ASP A 373 -37.34 13.02 -55.50
CA ASP A 373 -36.76 13.68 -56.66
C ASP A 373 -37.55 14.98 -56.85
N PRO A 374 -36.91 16.16 -56.93
CA PRO A 374 -37.63 17.44 -56.92
C PRO A 374 -38.64 17.54 -58.07
N ILE A 375 -38.48 16.68 -59.08
CA ILE A 375 -39.41 16.45 -60.18
C ILE A 375 -40.65 15.67 -59.71
N ILE A 376 -40.51 14.59 -58.94
CA ILE A 376 -41.61 13.80 -58.36
C ILE A 376 -42.41 14.63 -57.35
N ALA A 377 -41.74 15.39 -56.48
CA ALA A 377 -42.40 16.32 -55.56
C ALA A 377 -43.20 17.41 -56.30
N LYS A 378 -42.68 17.92 -57.43
CA LYS A 378 -43.39 18.85 -58.32
C LYS A 378 -44.55 18.20 -59.07
N LEU A 379 -44.43 16.95 -59.48
CA LEU A 379 -45.49 16.23 -60.18
C LEU A 379 -46.66 15.86 -59.25
N ARG A 380 -46.38 15.47 -58.00
CA ARG A 380 -47.40 15.28 -56.95
C ARG A 380 -48.11 16.57 -56.58
N SER A 381 -47.36 17.66 -56.36
CA SER A 381 -47.97 18.97 -56.06
C SER A 381 -48.77 19.56 -57.23
N ALA A 382 -48.47 19.15 -58.46
CA ALA A 382 -49.25 19.47 -59.65
C ALA A 382 -50.39 18.47 -59.94
N ALA A 383 -50.60 17.45 -59.09
CA ALA A 383 -51.60 16.38 -59.26
C ALA A 383 -51.52 15.66 -60.63
N LEU A 384 -50.31 15.51 -61.17
CA LEU A 384 -50.04 14.83 -62.45
C LEU A 384 -49.69 13.35 -62.26
N ILE A 385 -49.46 12.92 -61.02
CA ILE A 385 -49.25 11.52 -60.59
C ILE A 385 -49.85 11.36 -59.20
#